data_AF-A0A1A1YC73-F1
#
_entry.id   AF-A0A1A1YC73-F1
#
_cell.length_a   1.000
_cell.length_b   1.000
_cell.length_c   1.000
_cell.angle_alpha   90.00
_cell.angle_beta   90.00
_cell.angle_gamma   90.00
#
_symmetry.space_group_name_H-M   'P 1'
#
loop_
_entity.id
_entity.type
_entity.pdbx_description
1 polymer ?
#
loop_
_entity_poly.entity_id
_entity_poly.type
_entity_poly.pdbx_seq_one_letter_code
_entity_poly.pdbx_strand_id
1 'polypeptide(L)'
;MGDYGLAGLWLLLVLSLVAAVAVAAASMWLADRTLSEPVSEGHNGALSPFLTCVGLVYGALLGFVIVVAWEQFSSAETNVSNEASTLITMYRQTVGMPAEEQTQMRVLLRKYTDAIAGPEWANAMRAGTGTETARDALNEMYRVLGGEKSSVGSSPISQKFLDQLTTLASQRNQRILDAKPRIPGLLWTGLLFGGVVLLGLGGFMRLGSLRAHFGLLSAVAVLLGLLLFIVFWLDHPFGNELGVTSAPFEQSLNVFDSVDRGT
;
A
#
# COMPACT_ATOMS: atom_id res chain seq x y z
N MET A 1 10.35 -12.93 0.10
CA MET A 1 10.72 -11.99 1.17
C MET A 1 9.91 -12.42 2.40
N GLY A 2 10.59 -12.87 3.46
CA GLY A 2 10.00 -13.66 4.56
C GLY A 2 9.21 -12.87 5.62
N ASP A 3 8.57 -13.63 6.52
CA ASP A 3 7.67 -13.29 7.64
C ASP A 3 8.25 -12.31 8.69
N TYR A 4 8.71 -11.13 8.30
CA TYR A 4 9.41 -10.28 9.26
C TYR A 4 8.54 -9.24 9.99
N GLY A 5 7.23 -9.14 9.68
CA GLY A 5 6.32 -8.19 10.35
C GLY A 5 6.90 -6.77 10.43
N LEU A 6 6.69 -6.07 11.56
CA LEU A 6 7.32 -4.78 11.87
C LEU A 6 8.85 -4.81 11.74
N ALA A 7 9.51 -5.88 12.22
CA ALA A 7 10.98 -5.97 12.19
C ALA A 7 11.53 -5.98 10.76
N GLY A 8 10.81 -6.57 9.81
CA GLY A 8 11.16 -6.59 8.40
C GLY A 8 11.17 -5.22 7.78
N LEU A 9 10.16 -4.41 8.09
CA LEU A 9 10.07 -3.03 7.63
C LEU A 9 11.23 -2.20 8.17
N TRP A 10 11.55 -2.34 9.46
CA TRP A 10 12.71 -1.67 10.05
C TRP A 10 14.02 -2.13 9.43
N LEU A 11 14.19 -3.43 9.15
CA LEU A 11 15.36 -3.95 8.46
C LEU A 11 15.49 -3.40 7.03
N LEU A 12 14.38 -3.35 6.28
CA LEU A 12 14.35 -2.77 4.93
C LEU A 12 14.65 -1.27 4.96
N LEU A 13 14.15 -0.53 5.94
CA LEU A 13 14.48 0.88 6.15
C LEU A 13 15.97 1.04 6.45
N VAL A 14 16.52 0.30 7.41
CA VAL A 14 17.95 0.38 7.72
C VAL A 14 18.80 0.03 6.49
N LEU A 15 18.42 -1.01 5.74
CA LEU A 15 19.12 -1.41 4.52
C LEU A 15 19.05 -0.32 3.45
N SER A 16 17.90 0.33 3.24
CA SER A 16 17.76 1.41 2.25
C SER A 16 18.58 2.64 2.64
N LEU A 17 18.62 3.00 3.92
CA LEU A 17 19.44 4.10 4.43
C LEU A 17 20.94 3.80 4.29
N VAL A 18 21.37 2.58 4.65
CA VAL A 18 22.76 2.14 4.47
C VAL A 18 23.14 2.14 3.00
N ALA A 19 22.28 1.65 2.11
CA ALA A 19 22.51 1.67 0.68
C ALA A 19 22.65 3.11 0.13
N ALA A 20 21.78 4.03 0.55
CA ALA A 20 21.87 5.43 0.14
C ALA A 20 23.18 6.09 0.60
N VAL A 21 23.58 5.87 1.85
CA VAL A 21 24.87 6.38 2.38
C VAL A 21 26.05 5.73 1.68
N ALA A 22 25.98 4.44 1.34
CA ALA A 22 27.01 3.76 0.56
C ALA A 22 27.16 4.36 -0.84
N VAL A 23 26.06 4.72 -1.51
CA VAL A 23 26.10 5.42 -2.82
C VAL A 23 26.75 6.81 -2.68
N ALA A 24 26.43 7.56 -1.63
CA ALA A 24 27.07 8.83 -1.34
C ALA A 24 28.59 8.68 -1.10
N ALA A 25 28.99 7.70 -0.28
CA ALA A 25 30.38 7.39 -0.01
C ALA A 25 31.13 6.96 -1.29
N ALA A 26 30.52 6.10 -2.10
CA ALA A 26 31.08 5.64 -3.37
C ALA A 26 31.23 6.80 -4.37
N SER A 27 30.29 7.74 -4.38
CA SER A 27 30.33 8.94 -5.24
C SER A 27 31.49 9.86 -4.86
N MET A 28 31.71 10.09 -3.55
CA MET A 28 32.88 10.82 -3.06
C MET A 28 34.19 10.10 -3.36
N TRP A 29 34.25 8.79 -3.10
CA TRP A 29 35.44 7.99 -3.39
C TRP A 29 35.79 7.98 -4.88
N LEU A 30 34.80 7.90 -5.76
CA LEU A 30 34.99 7.98 -7.20
C LEU A 30 35.50 9.36 -7.59
N ALA A 31 34.91 10.44 -7.05
CA ALA A 31 35.37 11.80 -7.27
C ALA A 31 36.84 11.99 -6.86
N ASP A 32 37.26 11.44 -5.72
CA ASP A 32 38.65 11.43 -5.24
C ASP A 32 39.60 10.67 -6.15
N ARG A 33 39.13 9.61 -6.83
CA ARG A 33 39.95 8.84 -7.77
C ARG A 33 40.04 9.48 -9.15
N THR A 34 39.00 10.18 -9.58
CA THR A 34 38.94 10.74 -10.95
C THR A 34 39.45 12.17 -11.05
N LEU A 35 39.33 12.97 -10.00
CA LEU A 35 39.76 14.36 -9.99
C LEU A 35 41.22 14.43 -9.56
N SER A 36 42.05 15.09 -10.36
CA SER A 36 43.45 15.38 -9.99
C SER A 36 43.50 16.57 -9.02
N GLU A 37 44.31 16.48 -7.97
CA GLU A 37 44.59 17.64 -7.11
C GLU A 37 45.75 18.48 -7.73
N PRO A 38 45.65 19.82 -7.75
CA PRO A 38 44.58 20.67 -7.21
C PRO A 38 43.38 20.86 -8.16
N VAL A 39 42.18 20.88 -7.58
CA VAL A 39 40.93 21.20 -8.29
C VAL A 39 40.82 22.73 -8.45
N SER A 40 40.36 23.22 -9.61
CA SER A 40 40.29 24.66 -9.88
C SER A 40 39.27 25.38 -8.98
N GLU A 41 39.51 26.67 -8.70
CA GLU A 41 38.62 27.51 -7.88
C GLU A 41 37.18 27.60 -8.46
N GLY A 42 37.00 27.37 -9.76
CA GLY A 42 35.70 27.39 -10.45
C GLY A 42 34.95 26.05 -10.50
N HIS A 43 35.53 24.94 -10.02
CA HIS A 43 34.98 23.59 -10.18
C HIS A 43 33.56 23.45 -9.62
N ASN A 44 33.35 23.88 -8.37
CA ASN A 44 32.02 23.86 -7.76
C ASN A 44 31.05 24.80 -8.48
N GLY A 45 31.53 25.94 -8.96
CA GLY A 45 30.73 26.89 -9.73
C GLY A 45 30.21 26.28 -11.03
N ALA A 46 31.00 25.42 -11.68
CA ALA A 46 30.60 24.71 -12.88
C ALA A 46 29.54 23.61 -12.60
N LEU A 47 29.63 22.92 -11.46
CA LEU A 47 28.70 21.83 -11.09
C LEU A 47 27.38 22.32 -10.46
N SER A 48 27.40 23.47 -9.78
CA SER A 48 26.25 23.97 -9.01
C SER A 48 24.97 24.15 -9.84
N PRO A 49 24.99 24.67 -11.08
CA PRO A 49 23.79 24.76 -11.93
C PRO A 49 23.20 23.39 -12.27
N PHE A 50 24.04 22.38 -12.53
CA PHE A 50 23.58 21.02 -12.81
C PHE A 50 22.95 20.39 -11.58
N LEU A 51 23.60 20.53 -10.41
CA LEU A 51 23.04 20.04 -9.14
C LEU A 51 21.68 20.68 -8.84
N THR A 52 21.56 21.99 -9.08
CA THR A 52 20.30 22.73 -8.90
C THR A 52 19.21 22.23 -9.86
N CYS A 53 19.54 22.08 -11.14
CA CYS A 53 18.61 21.61 -12.16
C CYS A 53 18.13 20.18 -11.87
N VAL A 54 19.07 19.26 -11.61
CA VAL A 54 18.75 17.87 -11.26
C VAL A 54 17.97 17.80 -9.97
N GLY A 55 18.38 18.54 -8.93
CA GLY A 55 17.69 18.59 -7.65
C GLY A 55 16.24 19.08 -7.76
N LEU A 56 16.00 20.10 -8.59
CA LEU A 56 14.66 20.62 -8.86
C LEU A 56 13.77 19.59 -9.56
N VAL A 57 14.25 19.01 -10.67
CA VAL A 57 13.48 18.03 -11.46
C VAL A 57 13.23 16.76 -10.66
N TYR A 58 14.25 16.25 -9.99
CA TYR A 58 14.14 15.05 -9.15
C TYR A 58 13.25 15.29 -7.94
N GLY A 59 13.40 16.41 -7.24
CA GLY A 59 12.55 16.76 -6.10
C GLY A 59 11.08 16.87 -6.47
N ALA A 60 10.77 17.48 -7.63
CA ALA A 60 9.41 17.53 -8.15
C ALA A 60 8.87 16.12 -8.47
N LEU A 61 9.63 15.29 -9.20
CA LEU A 61 9.24 13.91 -9.51
C LEU A 61 8.96 13.09 -8.25
N LEU A 62 9.90 13.11 -7.29
CA LEU A 62 9.79 12.36 -6.04
C LEU A 62 8.59 12.84 -5.22
N GLY A 63 8.37 14.15 -5.12
CA GLY A 63 7.21 14.73 -4.44
C GLY A 63 5.89 14.29 -5.06
N PHE A 64 5.76 14.34 -6.39
CA PHE A 64 4.55 13.87 -7.07
C PHE A 64 4.30 12.38 -6.87
N VAL A 65 5.35 11.54 -6.93
CA VAL A 65 5.19 10.11 -6.70
C VAL A 65 4.72 9.82 -5.27
N ILE A 66 5.25 10.52 -4.27
CA ILE A 66 4.78 10.38 -2.88
C ILE A 66 3.29 10.71 -2.76
N VAL A 67 2.84 11.81 -3.36
CA VAL A 67 1.41 12.20 -3.33
C VAL A 67 0.53 11.13 -3.96
N VAL A 68 0.89 10.65 -5.15
CA VAL A 68 0.13 9.61 -5.85
C VAL A 68 0.12 8.30 -5.06
N ALA A 69 1.25 7.90 -4.48
CA ALA A 69 1.34 6.70 -3.66
C ALA A 69 0.47 6.82 -2.40
N TRP A 70 0.44 8.01 -1.78
CA TRP A 70 -0.43 8.30 -0.63
C TRP A 70 -1.91 8.21 -0.99
N GLU A 71 -2.34 8.79 -2.11
CA GLU A 71 -3.72 8.72 -2.60
C GLU A 71 -4.15 7.27 -2.86
N GLN A 72 -3.26 6.48 -3.46
CA GLN A 72 -3.51 5.06 -3.72
C GLN A 72 -3.64 4.25 -2.42
N PHE A 73 -2.77 4.51 -1.43
CA PHE A 73 -2.87 3.92 -0.10
C PHE A 73 -4.21 4.27 0.57
N SER A 74 -4.57 5.55 0.60
CA SER A 74 -5.82 6.03 1.21
C SER A 74 -7.06 5.46 0.51
N SER A 75 -7.00 5.34 -0.82
CA SER A 75 -8.08 4.71 -1.60
C SER A 75 -8.24 3.22 -1.26
N ALA A 76 -7.14 2.49 -1.03
CA ALA A 76 -7.20 1.09 -0.61
C ALA A 76 -7.83 0.94 0.78
N GLU A 77 -7.45 1.79 1.73
CA GLU A 77 -8.05 1.83 3.08
C GLU A 77 -9.55 2.14 3.04
N THR A 78 -9.94 3.11 2.21
CA THR A 78 -11.33 3.48 1.99
C THR A 78 -12.12 2.31 1.40
N ASN A 79 -11.56 1.59 0.44
CA ASN A 79 -12.21 0.44 -0.18
C ASN A 79 -12.46 -0.70 0.83
N VAL A 80 -11.48 -1.00 1.70
CA VAL A 80 -11.66 -1.98 2.80
C VAL A 80 -12.78 -1.54 3.75
N SER A 81 -12.80 -0.26 4.12
CA SER A 81 -13.83 0.30 4.99
C SER A 81 -15.22 0.24 4.35
N ASN A 82 -15.31 0.48 3.05
CA ASN A 82 -16.55 0.38 2.28
C ASN A 82 -17.06 -1.06 2.20
N GLU A 83 -16.16 -2.04 1.97
CA GLU A 83 -16.52 -3.45 1.95
C GLU A 83 -17.08 -3.92 3.31
N ALA A 84 -16.42 -3.56 4.40
CA ALA A 84 -16.90 -3.81 5.77
C ALA A 84 -18.27 -3.15 6.03
N SER A 85 -18.44 -1.89 5.59
CA SER A 85 -19.71 -1.17 5.75
C SER A 85 -20.86 -1.81 4.95
N THR A 86 -20.58 -2.31 3.75
CA THR A 86 -21.55 -3.08 2.95
C THR A 86 -21.97 -4.34 3.69
N LEU A 87 -21.03 -5.09 4.26
CA LEU A 87 -21.31 -6.29 5.05
C LEU A 87 -22.22 -6.00 6.25
N ILE A 88 -21.93 -4.94 7.02
CA ILE A 88 -22.79 -4.49 8.13
C ILE A 88 -24.20 -4.17 7.65
N THR A 89 -24.30 -3.45 6.54
CA THR A 89 -25.60 -3.04 5.97
C THR A 89 -26.40 -4.26 5.52
N MET A 90 -25.77 -5.18 4.77
CA MET A 90 -26.40 -6.43 4.34
C MET A 90 -26.86 -7.25 5.55
N TYR A 91 -26.03 -7.40 6.58
CA TYR A 91 -26.39 -8.16 7.78
C TYR A 91 -27.62 -7.59 8.48
N ARG A 92 -27.71 -6.27 8.62
CA ARG A 92 -28.90 -5.59 9.18
C ARG A 92 -30.14 -5.80 8.31
N GLN A 93 -29.99 -5.75 6.99
CA GLN A 93 -31.10 -5.93 6.05
C GLN A 93 -31.66 -7.35 6.01
N THR A 94 -30.93 -8.35 6.51
CA THR A 94 -31.44 -9.73 6.62
C THR A 94 -32.73 -9.82 7.44
N VAL A 95 -33.03 -8.86 8.31
CA VAL A 95 -34.30 -8.81 9.08
C VAL A 95 -35.55 -8.70 8.18
N GLY A 96 -35.39 -8.19 6.96
CA GLY A 96 -36.47 -8.09 5.97
C GLY A 96 -36.68 -9.36 5.14
N MET A 97 -35.87 -10.40 5.34
CA MET A 97 -35.95 -11.66 4.59
C MET A 97 -36.86 -12.68 5.29
N PRO A 98 -37.38 -13.68 4.56
CA PRO A 98 -37.99 -14.87 5.17
C PRO A 98 -37.01 -15.56 6.14
N ALA A 99 -37.52 -16.14 7.23
CA ALA A 99 -36.68 -16.67 8.32
C ALA A 99 -35.61 -17.70 7.89
N GLU A 100 -35.94 -18.54 6.90
CA GLU A 100 -35.00 -19.53 6.34
C GLU A 100 -33.85 -18.84 5.57
N GLU A 101 -34.19 -17.92 4.66
CA GLU A 101 -33.21 -17.11 3.88
C GLU A 101 -32.38 -16.22 4.82
N GLN A 102 -33.01 -15.59 5.81
CA GLN A 102 -32.35 -14.76 6.81
C GLN A 102 -31.24 -15.54 7.54
N THR A 103 -31.55 -16.74 8.02
CA THR A 103 -30.60 -17.57 8.77
C THR A 103 -29.44 -17.99 7.88
N GLN A 104 -29.73 -18.47 6.67
CA GLN A 104 -28.69 -18.85 5.70
C GLN A 104 -27.78 -17.68 5.33
N MET A 105 -28.37 -16.51 5.04
CA MET A 105 -27.63 -15.32 4.65
C MET A 105 -26.73 -14.80 5.78
N ARG A 106 -27.20 -14.78 7.02
CA ARG A 106 -26.38 -14.41 8.19
C ARG A 106 -25.17 -15.31 8.37
N VAL A 107 -25.35 -16.63 8.20
CA VAL A 107 -24.24 -17.60 8.27
C VAL A 107 -23.22 -17.33 7.15
N LEU A 108 -23.67 -17.09 5.92
CA LEU A 108 -22.79 -16.83 4.79
C LEU A 108 -22.04 -15.50 4.94
N LEU A 109 -22.71 -14.43 5.37
CA LEU A 109 -22.08 -13.13 5.62
C LEU A 109 -21.01 -13.25 6.70
N ARG A 110 -21.29 -13.96 7.79
CA ARG A 110 -20.32 -14.22 8.85
C ARG A 110 -19.14 -15.05 8.34
N LYS A 111 -19.40 -16.14 7.60
CA LYS A 111 -18.34 -16.96 6.99
C LYS A 111 -17.45 -16.15 6.04
N TYR A 112 -18.03 -15.26 5.25
CA TYR A 112 -17.29 -14.35 4.38
C TYR A 112 -16.39 -13.42 5.21
N THR A 113 -16.96 -12.74 6.21
CA THR A 113 -16.26 -11.76 7.06
C THR A 113 -15.16 -12.42 7.89
N ASP A 114 -15.40 -13.59 8.49
CA ASP A 114 -14.38 -14.35 9.23
C ASP A 114 -13.21 -14.75 8.33
N ALA A 115 -13.50 -15.19 7.10
CA ALA A 115 -12.48 -15.61 6.13
C ALA A 115 -11.56 -14.47 5.67
N ILE A 116 -11.96 -13.21 5.86
CA ILE A 116 -11.16 -12.03 5.52
C ILE A 116 -10.65 -11.27 6.76
N ALA A 117 -11.29 -11.43 7.91
CA ALA A 117 -10.80 -10.89 9.19
C ALA A 117 -9.68 -11.75 9.79
N GLY A 118 -9.63 -13.04 9.41
CA GLY A 118 -8.71 -14.02 9.98
C GLY A 118 -7.22 -13.86 9.61
N PRO A 119 -6.35 -14.73 10.18
CA PRO A 119 -4.90 -14.68 10.00
C PRO A 119 -4.43 -14.86 8.56
N GLU A 120 -5.28 -15.38 7.68
CA GLU A 120 -5.00 -15.49 6.24
C GLU A 120 -5.00 -14.15 5.51
N TRP A 121 -5.57 -13.08 6.09
CA TRP A 121 -5.61 -11.72 5.51
C TRP A 121 -4.25 -11.27 4.99
N ALA A 122 -3.23 -11.32 5.86
CA ALA A 122 -1.90 -10.83 5.53
C ALA A 122 -1.26 -11.62 4.37
N ASN A 123 -1.49 -12.94 4.30
CA ASN A 123 -0.88 -13.81 3.30
C ASN A 123 -1.59 -13.71 1.95
N ALA A 124 -2.93 -13.75 1.94
CA ALA A 124 -3.71 -13.66 0.73
C ALA A 124 -3.50 -12.30 0.05
N MET A 125 -3.52 -11.22 0.83
CA MET A 125 -3.36 -9.86 0.31
C MET A 125 -1.95 -9.61 -0.24
N ARG A 126 -0.87 -10.04 0.44
CA ARG A 126 0.50 -9.91 -0.12
C ARG A 126 0.65 -10.64 -1.46
N ALA A 127 -0.02 -11.77 -1.64
CA ALA A 127 0.00 -12.51 -2.89
C ALA A 127 -0.88 -11.87 -3.99
N GLY A 128 -1.62 -10.80 -3.69
CA GLY A 128 -2.62 -10.25 -4.61
C GLY A 128 -3.74 -11.24 -4.90
N THR A 129 -4.08 -12.06 -3.91
CA THR A 129 -5.09 -13.11 -4.00
C THR A 129 -6.17 -12.89 -2.94
N GLY A 130 -7.35 -13.46 -3.14
CA GLY A 130 -8.37 -13.55 -2.09
C GLY A 130 -8.48 -14.99 -1.60
N THR A 131 -9.00 -15.17 -0.39
CA THR A 131 -9.23 -16.50 0.18
C THR A 131 -10.34 -17.26 -0.59
N GLU A 132 -10.16 -18.57 -0.77
CA GLU A 132 -11.15 -19.43 -1.42
C GLU A 132 -12.44 -19.47 -0.61
N THR A 133 -12.33 -19.57 0.72
CA THR A 133 -13.47 -19.53 1.65
C THR A 133 -14.36 -18.29 1.47
N ALA A 134 -13.76 -17.11 1.28
CA ALA A 134 -14.52 -15.89 1.02
C ALA A 134 -15.17 -15.90 -0.38
N ARG A 135 -14.51 -16.46 -1.40
CA ARG A 135 -15.13 -16.63 -2.73
C ARG A 135 -16.33 -17.56 -2.67
N ASP A 136 -16.20 -18.68 -1.99
CA ASP A 136 -17.26 -19.68 -1.89
C ASP A 136 -18.46 -19.14 -1.13
N ALA A 137 -18.24 -18.43 -0.01
CA ALA A 137 -19.30 -17.76 0.72
C ALA A 137 -20.05 -16.74 -0.16
N LEU A 138 -19.32 -15.91 -0.92
CA LEU A 138 -19.92 -14.93 -1.84
C LEU A 138 -20.73 -15.61 -2.95
N ASN A 139 -20.20 -16.67 -3.56
CA ASN A 139 -20.90 -17.43 -4.58
C ASN A 139 -22.18 -18.08 -4.05
N GLU A 140 -22.15 -18.58 -2.82
CA GLU A 140 -23.32 -19.19 -2.18
C GLU A 140 -24.39 -18.14 -1.87
N MET A 141 -24.02 -16.91 -1.50
CA MET A 141 -24.99 -15.81 -1.35
C MET A 141 -25.75 -15.55 -2.67
N TYR A 142 -25.04 -15.57 -3.81
CA TYR A 142 -25.67 -15.47 -5.12
C TYR A 142 -26.61 -16.64 -5.42
N ARG A 143 -26.28 -17.86 -4.97
CA ARG A 143 -27.16 -19.04 -5.14
C ARG A 143 -28.42 -18.95 -4.30
N VAL A 144 -28.32 -18.50 -3.05
CA VAL A 144 -29.49 -18.28 -2.16
C VAL A 144 -30.46 -17.29 -2.79
N LEU A 145 -29.94 -16.18 -3.33
CA LEU A 145 -30.74 -15.16 -4.01
C LEU A 145 -31.18 -15.57 -5.43
N GLY A 146 -30.45 -16.43 -6.12
CA GLY A 146 -30.73 -16.81 -7.51
C GLY A 146 -31.52 -18.10 -7.70
N GLY A 147 -31.78 -18.87 -6.63
CA GLY A 147 -32.44 -20.18 -6.71
C GLY A 147 -33.92 -20.10 -7.14
N GLU A 148 -34.49 -21.23 -7.59
CA GLU A 148 -35.90 -21.31 -8.04
C GLU A 148 -36.93 -20.94 -6.95
N LYS A 149 -36.56 -21.07 -5.68
CA LYS A 149 -37.38 -20.64 -4.53
C LYS A 149 -37.12 -19.19 -4.10
N SER A 150 -36.19 -18.50 -4.76
CA SER A 150 -35.78 -17.15 -4.35
C SER A 150 -36.91 -16.15 -4.56
N SER A 151 -37.03 -15.24 -3.59
CA SER A 151 -37.95 -14.12 -3.65
C SER A 151 -37.44 -12.95 -4.50
N VAL A 152 -36.31 -13.08 -5.23
CA VAL A 152 -35.67 -11.96 -5.96
C VAL A 152 -36.57 -11.34 -7.02
N GLY A 153 -37.41 -12.13 -7.69
CA GLY A 153 -38.39 -11.61 -8.65
C GLY A 153 -39.69 -11.08 -8.02
N SER A 154 -39.96 -11.39 -6.75
CA SER A 154 -41.25 -11.14 -6.07
C SER A 154 -41.16 -10.23 -4.85
N SER A 155 -39.95 -9.92 -4.37
CA SER A 155 -39.70 -9.12 -3.17
C SER A 155 -38.70 -7.98 -3.45
N PRO A 156 -39.12 -6.71 -3.28
CA PRO A 156 -38.24 -5.55 -3.43
C PRO A 156 -37.00 -5.57 -2.52
N ILE A 157 -37.06 -6.28 -1.38
CA ILE A 157 -35.91 -6.42 -0.46
C ILE A 157 -34.81 -7.24 -1.11
N SER A 158 -35.18 -8.29 -1.84
CA SER A 158 -34.27 -9.28 -2.40
C SER A 158 -33.53 -8.72 -3.61
N GLN A 159 -34.19 -7.86 -4.41
CA GLN A 159 -33.53 -7.08 -5.46
C GLN A 159 -32.51 -6.09 -4.88
N LYS A 160 -32.88 -5.30 -3.86
CA LYS A 160 -31.93 -4.39 -3.19
C LYS A 160 -30.73 -5.13 -2.59
N PHE A 161 -30.97 -6.33 -2.05
CA PHE A 161 -29.91 -7.14 -1.48
C PHE A 161 -28.97 -7.69 -2.57
N LEU A 162 -29.48 -8.05 -3.75
CA LEU A 162 -28.67 -8.46 -4.89
C LEU A 162 -27.79 -7.31 -5.41
N ASP A 163 -28.29 -6.07 -5.42
CA ASP A 163 -27.51 -4.88 -5.76
C ASP A 163 -26.36 -4.67 -4.76
N GLN A 164 -26.63 -4.86 -3.47
CA GLN A 164 -25.60 -4.81 -2.43
C GLN A 164 -24.58 -5.93 -2.56
N LEU A 165 -25.02 -7.15 -2.88
CA LEU A 165 -24.13 -8.28 -3.11
C LEU A 165 -23.19 -8.03 -4.30
N THR A 166 -23.70 -7.39 -5.36
CA THR A 166 -22.90 -6.95 -6.51
C THR A 166 -21.89 -5.88 -6.13
N THR A 167 -22.30 -4.94 -5.27
CA THR A 167 -21.40 -3.93 -4.70
C THR A 167 -20.30 -4.57 -3.87
N LEU A 168 -20.63 -5.54 -3.00
CA LEU A 168 -19.67 -6.29 -2.20
C LEU A 168 -18.67 -7.05 -3.07
N ALA A 169 -19.14 -7.73 -4.12
CA ALA A 169 -18.29 -8.44 -5.06
C ALA A 169 -17.30 -7.50 -5.79
N SER A 170 -17.78 -6.31 -6.17
CA SER A 170 -16.94 -5.27 -6.79
C SER A 170 -15.87 -4.75 -5.82
N GLN A 171 -16.26 -4.41 -4.58
CA GLN A 171 -15.35 -3.94 -3.53
C GLN A 171 -14.27 -4.98 -3.21
N ARG A 172 -14.65 -6.26 -3.09
CA ARG A 172 -13.73 -7.38 -2.91
C ARG A 172 -12.71 -7.48 -4.05
N ASN A 173 -13.17 -7.39 -5.29
CA ASN A 173 -12.28 -7.45 -6.45
C ASN A 173 -11.32 -6.27 -6.48
N GLN A 174 -11.84 -5.07 -6.20
CA GLN A 174 -11.01 -3.87 -6.09
C GLN A 174 -9.97 -4.04 -5.00
N ARG A 175 -10.32 -4.59 -3.83
CA ARG A 175 -9.38 -4.82 -2.72
C ARG A 175 -8.23 -5.74 -3.15
N ILE A 176 -8.53 -6.83 -3.86
CA ILE A 176 -7.51 -7.76 -4.37
C ILE A 176 -6.60 -7.09 -5.40
N LEU A 177 -7.14 -6.21 -6.24
CA LEU A 177 -6.34 -5.42 -7.19
C LEU A 177 -5.48 -4.39 -6.45
N ASP A 178 -6.03 -3.76 -5.42
CA ASP A 178 -5.36 -2.76 -4.58
C ASP A 178 -4.13 -3.33 -3.86
N ALA A 179 -4.08 -4.65 -3.69
CA ALA A 179 -2.99 -5.36 -3.03
C ALA A 179 -1.71 -5.47 -3.87
N LYS A 180 -1.81 -5.21 -5.17
CA LYS A 180 -0.66 -5.22 -6.07
C LYS A 180 0.01 -3.84 -6.07
N PRO A 181 1.35 -3.78 -6.14
CA PRO A 181 2.07 -2.53 -6.37
C PRO A 181 1.56 -1.85 -7.65
N ARG A 182 1.34 -0.54 -7.57
CA ARG A 182 0.74 0.25 -8.64
C ARG A 182 1.75 1.15 -9.32
N ILE A 183 2.87 1.46 -8.68
CA ILE A 183 3.94 2.25 -9.29
C ILE A 183 4.68 1.38 -10.32
N PRO A 184 4.67 1.77 -11.61
CA PRO A 184 5.38 1.01 -12.64
C PRO A 184 6.88 0.95 -12.38
N GLY A 185 7.51 -0.18 -12.72
CA GLY A 185 8.97 -0.35 -12.58
C GLY A 185 9.80 0.72 -13.31
N LEU A 186 9.26 1.32 -14.37
CA LEU A 186 9.90 2.42 -15.09
C LEU A 186 9.96 3.73 -14.26
N LEU A 187 8.98 4.00 -13.40
CA LEU A 187 9.07 5.14 -12.48
C LEU A 187 10.11 4.86 -11.40
N TRP A 188 10.16 3.63 -10.88
CA TRP A 188 11.19 3.21 -9.93
C TRP A 188 12.61 3.35 -10.48
N THR A 189 12.85 3.00 -11.74
CA THR A 189 14.16 3.18 -12.37
C THR A 189 14.52 4.66 -12.46
N GLY A 190 13.56 5.54 -12.82
CA GLY A 190 13.75 6.99 -12.83
C GLY A 190 14.07 7.56 -11.46
N LEU A 191 13.37 7.12 -10.41
CA LEU A 191 13.62 7.54 -9.02
C LEU A 191 15.01 7.11 -8.53
N LEU A 192 15.37 5.84 -8.72
CA LEU A 192 16.68 5.33 -8.30
C LEU A 192 17.81 6.01 -9.09
N PHE A 193 17.65 6.14 -10.40
CA PHE A 193 18.63 6.82 -11.25
C PHE A 193 18.80 8.29 -10.86
N GLY A 194 17.70 9.02 -10.65
CA GLY A 194 17.73 10.42 -10.23
C GLY A 194 18.44 10.61 -8.89
N GLY A 195 18.18 9.74 -7.92
CA GLY A 195 18.89 9.72 -6.63
C GLY A 195 20.40 9.48 -6.78
N VAL A 196 20.80 8.52 -7.61
CA VAL A 196 22.23 8.24 -7.90
C VAL A 196 22.89 9.42 -8.60
N VAL A 197 22.24 10.04 -9.59
CA VAL A 197 22.80 11.22 -10.28
C VAL A 197 22.94 12.40 -9.32
N LEU A 198 21.95 12.64 -8.46
CA LEU A 198 21.98 13.73 -7.50
C LEU A 198 23.10 13.55 -6.46
N LEU A 199 23.24 12.34 -5.90
CA LEU A 199 24.34 12.01 -4.98
C LEU A 199 25.70 11.99 -5.69
N GLY A 200 25.75 11.57 -6.95
CA GLY A 200 26.92 11.60 -7.80
C GLY A 200 27.42 13.04 -7.98
N LEU A 201 26.58 13.94 -8.48
CA LEU A 201 26.93 15.35 -8.62
C LEU A 201 27.35 15.98 -7.29
N GLY A 202 26.64 15.67 -6.21
CA GLY A 202 26.98 16.14 -4.86
C GLY A 202 28.31 15.59 -4.34
N GLY A 203 28.67 14.35 -4.67
CA GLY A 203 29.95 13.73 -4.32
C GLY A 203 31.13 14.30 -5.09
N PHE A 204 30.91 14.78 -6.33
CA PHE A 204 31.92 15.43 -7.14
C PHE A 204 32.19 16.90 -6.76
N MET A 205 31.37 17.49 -5.89
CA MET A 205 31.66 18.81 -5.29
C MET A 205 32.86 18.74 -4.35
N ARG A 206 33.55 19.87 -4.14
CA ARG A 206 34.69 19.96 -3.22
C ARG A 206 34.39 20.90 -2.06
N LEU A 207 34.46 20.41 -0.84
CA LEU A 207 34.44 21.21 0.38
C LEU A 207 35.82 21.19 1.04
N GLY A 208 36.17 22.25 1.77
CA GLY A 208 37.47 22.34 2.45
C GLY A 208 37.70 21.28 3.55
N SER A 209 36.65 20.56 3.97
CA SER A 209 36.74 19.44 4.91
C SER A 209 35.99 18.23 4.37
N LEU A 210 36.71 17.12 4.12
CA LEU A 210 36.14 15.84 3.68
C LEU A 210 35.11 15.30 4.67
N ARG A 211 35.34 15.49 5.97
CA ARG A 211 34.40 15.05 7.03
C ARG A 211 33.09 15.84 6.96
N ALA A 212 33.17 17.15 6.75
CA ALA A 212 31.99 18.01 6.62
C ALA A 212 31.20 17.67 5.35
N HIS A 213 31.90 17.43 4.23
CA HIS A 213 31.29 17.00 2.97
C HIS A 213 30.55 15.67 3.12
N PHE A 214 31.21 14.67 3.69
CA PHE A 214 30.61 13.37 3.94
C PHE A 214 29.38 13.48 4.83
N GLY A 215 29.44 14.27 5.91
CA GLY A 215 28.30 14.50 6.79
C GLY A 215 27.11 15.12 6.05
N LEU A 216 27.34 16.17 5.25
CA LEU A 216 26.28 16.84 4.49
C LEU A 216 25.68 15.93 3.41
N LEU A 217 26.52 15.26 2.62
CA LEU A 217 26.06 14.38 1.56
C LEU A 217 25.34 13.15 2.11
N SER A 218 25.80 12.60 3.25
CA SER A 218 25.11 11.51 3.94
C SER A 218 23.76 11.95 4.49
N ALA A 219 23.63 13.17 5.00
CA ALA A 219 22.34 13.70 5.43
C ALA A 219 21.34 13.79 4.27
N VAL A 220 21.80 14.27 3.10
CA VAL A 220 20.98 14.26 1.87
C VAL A 220 20.64 12.82 1.47
N ALA A 221 21.60 11.91 1.46
CA ALA A 221 21.37 10.51 1.10
C ALA A 221 20.35 9.82 2.03
N VAL A 222 20.43 10.06 3.33
CA VAL A 222 19.46 9.56 4.32
C VAL A 222 18.08 10.10 4.05
N LEU A 223 17.94 11.41 3.79
CA LEU A 223 16.65 12.01 3.44
C LEU A 223 16.06 11.37 2.17
N LEU A 224 16.85 11.23 1.10
CA LEU A 224 16.39 10.62 -0.14
C LEU A 224 16.04 9.14 0.05
N GLY A 225 16.87 8.38 0.78
CA GLY A 225 16.61 6.98 1.10
C GLY A 225 15.33 6.80 1.92
N LEU A 226 15.07 7.68 2.88
CA LEU A 226 13.84 7.72 3.65
C LEU A 226 12.62 7.99 2.77
N LEU A 227 12.70 8.99 1.87
CA LEU A 227 11.59 9.32 0.97
C LEU A 227 11.32 8.17 -0.02
N LEU A 228 12.35 7.54 -0.58
CA LEU A 228 12.20 6.35 -1.43
C LEU A 228 11.60 5.17 -0.66
N PHE A 229 11.98 4.99 0.60
CA PHE A 229 11.37 3.98 1.48
C PHE A 229 9.89 4.28 1.74
N ILE A 230 9.53 5.54 1.97
CA ILE A 230 8.12 5.95 2.12
C ILE A 230 7.33 5.63 0.86
N VAL A 231 7.87 5.93 -0.33
CA VAL A 231 7.23 5.56 -1.61
C VAL A 231 7.04 4.04 -1.70
N PHE A 232 8.06 3.26 -1.37
CA PHE A 232 7.99 1.79 -1.37
C PHE A 232 6.92 1.27 -0.42
N TRP A 233 6.86 1.82 0.79
CA TRP A 233 5.90 1.44 1.80
C TRP A 233 4.46 1.79 1.40
N LEU A 234 4.23 2.98 0.85
CA LEU A 234 2.91 3.41 0.35
C LEU A 234 2.43 2.55 -0.83
N ASP A 235 3.33 2.14 -1.71
CA ASP A 235 3.04 1.25 -2.85
C ASP A 235 2.73 -0.20 -2.42
N HIS A 236 2.96 -0.55 -1.16
CA HIS A 236 2.63 -1.85 -0.56
C HIS A 236 1.68 -1.69 0.64
N PRO A 237 0.40 -1.30 0.39
CA PRO A 237 -0.54 -0.95 1.45
C PRO A 237 -0.92 -2.11 2.37
N PHE A 238 -0.83 -3.37 1.90
CA PHE A 238 -1.25 -4.55 2.67
C PHE A 238 -0.08 -5.40 3.17
N GLY A 239 -0.32 -6.17 4.23
CA GLY A 239 0.64 -7.15 4.76
C GLY A 239 1.66 -6.59 5.75
N ASN A 240 1.54 -5.31 6.09
CA ASN A 240 2.34 -4.57 7.06
C ASN A 240 1.44 -4.17 8.24
N GLU A 241 1.89 -4.33 9.49
CA GLU A 241 1.09 -3.96 10.69
C GLU A 241 0.78 -2.45 10.76
N LEU A 242 1.56 -1.61 10.07
CA LEU A 242 1.35 -0.17 9.96
C LEU A 242 0.49 0.25 8.75
N GLY A 243 0.14 -0.69 7.87
CA GLY A 243 -0.61 -0.43 6.63
C GLY A 243 -2.12 -0.61 6.80
N VAL A 244 -2.79 -0.99 5.71
CA VAL A 244 -4.23 -1.31 5.71
C VAL A 244 -4.47 -2.63 6.44
N THR A 245 -5.31 -2.59 7.47
CA THR A 245 -5.59 -3.73 8.38
C THR A 245 -6.96 -4.36 8.14
N SER A 246 -7.18 -5.54 8.72
CA SER A 246 -8.46 -6.26 8.74
C SER A 246 -9.46 -5.71 9.78
N ALA A 247 -9.07 -4.72 10.59
CA ALA A 247 -9.87 -4.23 11.72
C ALA A 247 -11.32 -3.82 11.36
N PRO A 248 -11.62 -3.21 10.19
CA PRO A 248 -13.00 -2.95 9.79
C PRO A 248 -13.89 -4.22 9.68
N PHE A 249 -13.31 -5.36 9.32
CA PHE A 249 -14.04 -6.64 9.25
C PHE A 249 -14.26 -7.25 10.65
N GLU A 250 -13.29 -7.14 11.55
CA GLU A 250 -13.47 -7.52 12.96
C GLU A 250 -14.59 -6.70 13.61
N GLN A 251 -14.62 -5.40 13.33
CA GLN A 251 -15.71 -4.53 13.78
C GLN A 251 -17.06 -4.93 13.16
N SER A 252 -17.07 -5.40 11.91
CA SER A 252 -18.30 -5.90 11.27
C SER A 252 -18.85 -7.12 12.01
N LEU A 253 -18.00 -8.06 12.43
CA LEU A 253 -18.40 -9.22 13.25
C LEU A 253 -18.99 -8.79 14.60
N ASN A 254 -18.39 -7.81 15.27
CA ASN A 254 -18.93 -7.26 16.51
C ASN A 254 -20.35 -6.67 16.32
N VAL A 255 -20.59 -6.01 15.19
CA VAL A 255 -21.92 -5.49 14.84
C VAL A 255 -22.88 -6.62 14.51
N PHE A 256 -22.43 -7.70 13.85
CA PHE A 256 -23.27 -8.87 13.60
C PHE A 256 -23.77 -9.47 14.93
N ASP A 257 -22.88 -9.59 15.91
CA ASP A 257 -23.21 -10.09 17.25
C ASP A 257 -24.15 -9.16 18.03
N SER A 258 -24.07 -7.84 17.79
CA SER A 258 -25.01 -6.87 18.38
C SER A 258 -26.40 -7.05 17.77
N VAL A 259 -26.49 -7.18 16.44
CA VAL A 259 -27.74 -7.40 15.71
C VAL A 259 -28.41 -8.71 16.14
N ASP A 260 -27.64 -9.78 16.34
CA ASP A 260 -28.15 -11.07 16.80
C ASP A 260 -28.68 -11.01 18.24
N ARG A 261 -28.08 -10.17 19.09
CA ARG A 261 -28.55 -9.91 20.46
C ARG A 261 -29.72 -8.92 20.54
N GLY A 262 -30.04 -8.23 19.45
CA GLY A 262 -31.05 -7.17 19.42
C GLY A 262 -30.63 -5.88 20.14
N THR A 263 -29.32 -5.60 20.21
CA THR A 263 -28.71 -4.40 20.83
C THR A 263 -28.04 -3.53 19.78
#